data_AF-A0AAU8GE35-F1
#
_entry.id   AF-A0AAU8GE35-F1
#
_cell.length_a   1.000
_cell.length_b   1.000
_cell.length_c   1.000
_cell.angle_alpha   90.00
_cell.angle_beta   90.00
_cell.angle_gamma   90.00
#
_symmetry.space_group_name_H-M   'P 1'
#
loop_
_entity.id
_entity.type
_entity.pdbx_description
1 polymer ?
#
loop_
_entity_poly.entity_id
_entity_poly.type
_entity_poly.pdbx_seq_one_letter_code
_entity_poly.pdbx_strand_id
1 'polypeptide(L)'
;MTDADIQLLKDLLPFLIPVMIVELILIVASLVDLSKRQRVKGESKVVWALVIIFLNLIGPIVYLVWGRHADPGQEENKNDSGYTN
;
A
#
# COMPACT_ATOMS: atom_id res chain seq x y z
N MET A 1 -23.51 -0.94 -28.47
CA MET A 1 -23.27 -2.15 -27.66
C MET A 1 -24.10 -3.25 -28.27
N THR A 2 -23.44 -4.22 -28.88
CA THR A 2 -24.08 -5.38 -29.53
C THR A 2 -24.35 -6.48 -28.50
N ASP A 3 -25.25 -7.42 -28.79
CA ASP A 3 -25.52 -8.55 -27.90
C ASP A 3 -24.27 -9.40 -27.64
N ALA A 4 -23.34 -9.45 -28.61
CA ALA A 4 -22.05 -10.10 -28.46
C ALA A 4 -21.14 -9.42 -27.42
N ASP A 5 -21.13 -8.08 -27.37
CA ASP A 5 -20.37 -7.32 -26.35
C ASP A 5 -20.92 -7.59 -24.95
N ILE A 6 -22.25 -7.69 -24.82
CA ILE A 6 -22.92 -8.02 -23.56
C ILE A 6 -22.56 -9.44 -23.10
N GLN A 7 -22.52 -10.39 -24.03
CA GLN A 7 -22.18 -11.79 -23.74
C GLN A 7 -20.73 -11.90 -23.26
N LEU A 8 -19.80 -11.24 -23.94
CA LEU A 8 -18.39 -11.20 -23.54
C LEU A 8 -18.19 -10.60 -22.15
N LEU A 9 -18.92 -9.53 -21.80
CA LEU A 9 -18.87 -8.97 -20.45
C LEU A 9 -19.38 -9.96 -19.39
N LYS A 10 -20.52 -10.63 -19.66
CA LYS A 10 -21.09 -11.63 -18.74
C LYS A 10 -20.15 -12.80 -18.49
N ASP A 11 -19.41 -13.23 -19.50
CA ASP A 11 -18.45 -14.33 -19.37
C ASP A 11 -17.19 -13.93 -18.58
N LEU A 12 -16.82 -12.65 -18.59
CA LEU A 12 -15.70 -12.10 -17.82
C LEU A 12 -16.05 -11.78 -16.36
N LEU A 13 -17.29 -11.40 -16.07
CA LEU A 13 -17.73 -10.99 -14.72
C LEU A 13 -17.38 -12.01 -13.61
N PRO A 14 -17.59 -13.33 -13.77
CA PRO A 14 -17.23 -14.32 -12.76
C PRO A 14 -15.74 -14.37 -12.42
N PHE A 15 -14.87 -13.97 -13.34
CA PHE A 15 -13.42 -13.88 -13.11
C PHE A 15 -13.02 -12.54 -12.51
N LEU A 16 -13.75 -11.47 -12.84
CA LEU A 16 -13.46 -10.14 -12.31
C LEU A 16 -13.87 -10.00 -10.83
N ILE A 17 -15.00 -10.59 -10.43
CA ILE A 17 -15.49 -10.58 -9.05
C ILE A 17 -14.42 -11.04 -8.04
N PRO A 18 -13.78 -12.22 -8.18
CA PRO A 18 -12.76 -12.67 -7.23
C PRO A 18 -11.53 -11.76 -7.22
N VAL A 19 -11.12 -11.23 -8.37
CA VAL A 19 -10.00 -10.27 -8.43
C VAL A 19 -10.31 -9.00 -7.65
N MET A 20 -11.51 -8.44 -7.82
CA MET A 20 -11.98 -7.27 -7.08
C MET A 20 -12.06 -7.54 -5.57
N ILE A 21 -12.48 -8.74 -5.16
CA ILE A 21 -12.50 -9.14 -3.74
C ILE A 21 -11.09 -9.16 -3.16
N VAL A 22 -10.13 -9.77 -3.86
CA VAL A 22 -8.72 -9.80 -3.42
C VAL A 22 -8.14 -8.39 -3.33
N GLU A 23 -8.43 -7.53 -4.30
CA GLU A 23 -8.00 -6.14 -4.31
C GLU A 23 -8.58 -5.37 -3.11
N LEU A 24 -9.89 -5.50 -2.85
CA LEU A 24 -10.53 -4.87 -1.69
C LEU A 24 -9.91 -5.34 -0.37
N ILE A 25 -9.66 -6.65 -0.23
CA ILE A 25 -9.00 -7.21 0.96
C ILE A 25 -7.60 -6.61 1.12
N LEU A 26 -6.83 -6.51 0.04
CA LEU A 26 -5.47 -5.94 0.06
C LEU A 26 -5.48 -4.47 0.47
N ILE A 27 -6.37 -3.66 -0.11
CA ILE A 27 -6.51 -2.25 0.22
C ILE A 27 -6.88 -2.09 1.70
N VAL A 28 -7.93 -2.79 2.16
CA VAL A 28 -8.38 -2.71 3.56
C VAL A 28 -7.28 -3.17 4.51
N ALA A 29 -6.64 -4.32 4.24
CA ALA A 29 -5.55 -4.83 5.07
C ALA A 29 -4.38 -3.83 5.15
N SER A 30 -4.02 -3.22 4.02
CA SER A 30 -2.93 -2.23 3.96
C SER A 30 -3.27 -0.95 4.71
N LEU A 31 -4.48 -0.41 4.56
CA LEU A 31 -4.90 0.79 5.28
C LEU A 31 -5.02 0.55 6.78
N VAL A 32 -5.53 -0.62 7.19
CA VAL A 32 -5.60 -1.01 8.60
C VAL A 32 -4.20 -1.17 9.20
N ASP A 33 -3.27 -1.82 8.50
CA ASP A 33 -1.88 -1.96 8.93
C ASP A 33 -1.19 -0.58 9.03
N LEU A 34 -1.40 0.30 8.04
CA LEU A 34 -0.88 1.66 8.01
C LEU A 34 -1.39 2.54 9.15
N SER A 35 -2.68 2.44 9.48
CA SER A 35 -3.28 3.18 10.58
C SER A 35 -2.66 2.80 11.93
N LYS A 36 -2.38 1.50 12.13
CA LYS A 36 -1.84 0.97 13.39
C LYS A 36 -0.36 1.32 13.63
N ARG A 37 0.44 1.49 12.57
CA ARG A 37 1.88 1.76 12.72
C ARG A 37 2.13 3.19 13.19
N GLN A 38 3.10 3.43 14.05
CA GLN A 38 3.50 4.78 14.46
C GLN A 38 4.50 5.42 13.48
N ARG A 39 5.37 4.61 12.90
CA ARG A 39 6.38 4.99 11.91
C ARG A 39 6.29 4.06 10.70
N VAL A 40 6.50 4.60 9.51
CA VAL A 40 6.55 3.87 8.23
C VAL A 40 7.81 4.24 7.47
N LYS A 41 8.24 3.39 6.54
CA LYS A 41 9.52 3.58 5.84
C LYS A 41 9.49 4.78 4.91
N GLY A 42 10.61 5.51 4.86
CA GLY A 42 10.92 6.52 3.84
C GLY A 42 10.09 7.80 3.90
N GLU A 43 8.83 7.77 4.34
CA GLU A 43 7.88 8.87 4.16
C GLU A 43 6.78 8.94 5.24
N SER A 44 5.85 9.89 5.08
CA SER A 44 4.69 10.05 5.95
C SER A 44 3.61 9.00 5.67
N LYS A 45 2.79 8.71 6.69
CA LYS A 45 1.62 7.81 6.53
C LYS A 45 0.67 8.27 5.43
N VAL A 46 0.57 9.58 5.21
CA VAL A 46 -0.34 10.16 4.21
C VAL A 46 0.07 9.74 2.81
N VAL A 47 1.37 9.77 2.50
CA VAL A 47 1.85 9.37 1.17
C VAL A 47 1.59 7.90 0.90
N TRP A 48 1.83 7.03 1.89
CA TRP A 48 1.50 5.61 1.76
C TRP A 48 0.00 5.37 1.57
N ALA A 49 -0.87 6.13 2.23
CA ALA A 49 -2.31 6.03 2.01
C ALA A 49 -2.70 6.42 0.56
N LEU A 50 -2.10 7.48 0.02
CA LEU A 50 -2.30 7.87 -1.38
C LEU A 50 -1.80 6.77 -2.32
N VAL A 51 -0.60 6.24 -2.10
CA VAL A 51 -0.04 5.14 -2.91
C VAL A 51 -0.98 3.93 -2.92
N ILE A 52 -1.51 3.52 -1.77
CA ILE A 52 -2.44 2.40 -1.64
C ILE A 52 -3.73 2.65 -2.45
N ILE A 53 -4.28 3.87 -2.44
CA ILE A 53 -5.55 4.19 -3.09
C ILE A 53 -5.39 4.43 -4.60
N PHE A 54 -4.31 5.09 -5.02
CA PHE A 54 -4.14 5.52 -6.42
C PHE A 54 -3.44 4.49 -7.30
N LEU A 55 -2.67 3.56 -6.74
CA LEU A 55 -1.96 2.53 -7.51
C LEU A 55 -2.70 1.19 -7.55
N ASN A 56 -3.98 1.14 -7.18
CA ASN A 56 -4.85 -0.05 -7.24
C ASN A 56 -4.14 -1.26 -6.61
N LEU A 57 -4.03 -2.41 -7.29
CA LEU A 57 -3.37 -3.60 -6.75
C LEU A 57 -1.88 -3.40 -6.38
N ILE A 58 -1.15 -2.52 -7.08
CA ILE A 58 0.30 -2.35 -6.89
C ILE A 58 0.60 -1.63 -5.57
N GLY A 59 -0.17 -0.58 -5.23
CA GLY A 59 0.05 0.24 -4.04
C GLY A 59 0.02 -0.54 -2.71
N PRO A 60 -1.05 -1.29 -2.39
CA PRO A 60 -1.16 -2.20 -1.26
C PRO A 60 0.01 -3.19 -1.20
N ILE A 61 0.38 -3.81 -2.33
CA ILE A 61 1.48 -4.79 -2.36
C ILE A 61 2.80 -4.12 -2.01
N VAL A 62 3.13 -2.99 -2.63
CA VAL A 62 4.37 -2.25 -2.36
C VAL A 62 4.41 -1.77 -0.91
N TYR A 63 3.29 -1.29 -0.37
CA TYR A 63 3.20 -0.92 1.03
C TYR A 63 3.46 -2.11 1.96
N LEU A 64 2.76 -3.23 1.76
CA LEU A 64 2.88 -4.41 2.61
C LEU A 64 4.25 -5.07 2.51
N VAL A 65 4.90 -5.03 1.35
CA VAL A 65 6.24 -5.63 1.17
C VAL A 65 7.35 -4.69 1.61
N TRP A 66 7.23 -3.38 1.37
CA TRP A 66 8.32 -2.43 1.60
C TRP A 66 7.96 -1.36 2.61
N GLY A 67 6.87 -0.62 2.37
CA GLY A 67 6.48 0.56 3.15
C GLY A 67 6.23 0.29 4.64
N ARG A 68 5.77 -0.91 4.99
CA ARG A 68 5.45 -1.30 6.37
C ARG A 68 6.68 -1.47 7.28
N HIS A 69 7.87 -1.65 6.72
CA HIS A 69 9.09 -1.94 7.47
C HIS A 69 9.77 -0.62 7.84
N ALA A 70 9.53 -0.11 9.05
CA ALA A 70 10.16 1.13 9.53
C ALA A 70 11.69 1.07 9.41
N ASP A 71 12.33 2.17 8.99
CA ASP A 71 13.78 2.22 8.88
C ASP A 71 14.42 2.12 10.28
N PRO A 72 15.30 1.14 10.52
CA PRO A 72 16.04 1.04 11.78
C PRO A 72 17.10 2.14 11.93
N GLY A 73 17.37 2.91 10.87
CA GLY A 73 18.51 3.83 10.76
C GLY A 73 18.31 5.26 11.25
N GLN A 74 17.22 5.60 11.95
CA GLN A 74 17.07 6.95 12.55
C GLN A 74 17.53 7.04 14.01
N GLU A 75 18.26 6.05 14.53
CA GLU A 75 18.87 6.12 15.86
C GLU A 75 20.38 6.44 15.85
N GLU A 76 21.03 6.54 14.69
CA GLU A 76 22.49 6.75 14.62
C GLU A 76 22.86 8.13 14.07
N ASN A 77 22.55 9.18 14.83
CA ASN A 77 23.49 10.27 15.04
C ASN A 77 23.12 11.05 16.32
N LYS A 78 23.62 10.55 17.46
CA LYS A 78 23.62 11.27 18.74
C LYS A 78 25.03 11.64 19.22
N ASN A 79 26.05 11.50 18.36
CA ASN A 79 27.46 11.57 18.77
C ASN A 79 28.23 12.73 18.12
N ASP A 80 27.53 13.70 17.52
CA ASP A 80 28.16 14.89 16.91
C ASP A 80 28.24 16.08 17.88
N SER A 81 27.94 15.90 19.17
CA SER A 81 28.32 16.89 20.19
C SER A 81 29.81 16.70 20.53
N GLY A 82 30.66 17.05 19.58
CA GLY A 82 32.05 17.38 19.84
C GLY A 82 32.10 18.63 20.73
N TYR A 83 31.97 18.43 22.04
CA TYR A 83 32.40 19.40 23.04
C TYR A 83 33.92 19.53 22.93
N THR A 84 34.37 20.46 22.10
CA THR A 84 35.74 20.97 22.11
C THR A 84 35.86 21.96 23.28
N ASN A 85 36.73 21.64 24.23
CA ASN A 85 37.09 22.47 25.39
C ASN A 85 37.53 23.88 25.02
#